data_AF-A0A1B0GIR3-F1
#
_entry.id   AF-A0A1B0GIR3-F1
#
_cell.length_a   1.000
_cell.length_b   1.000
_cell.length_c   1.000
_cell.angle_alpha   90.00
_cell.angle_beta   90.00
_cell.angle_gamma   90.00
#
_symmetry.space_group_name_H-M   'P 1'
#
loop_
_entity.id
_entity.type
_entity.pdbx_description
1 polymer ?
#
loop_
_entity_poly.entity_id
_entity_poly.type
_entity_poly.pdbx_seq_one_letter_code
_entity_poly.pdbx_strand_id
1 'polypeptide(L)'
;MNEVYVQQHPSNCSKYILCFNGVVHIRNCAPGLEWDSSREQCNVPADAQCQPSVCPLDNDPHNLIFLYDDNQCENFAICVNGLPQWRSCIPGFHWDRVNEWCTTPQKAGCEKWEEPPIDEIECHEDSPLRNPHPTECGMYFLCVDGQSFLRHCADGLIFDYITQSCTKPMQRNGELDHVCENDDESPIREHPDTCLKFIVCDSGTAWPLPCADGHVFVRELYACVPGNVETCEPF
;
A
#
# COMPACT_ATOMS: atom_id res chain seq x y z
N MET A 1 38.66 -27.11 5.46
CA MET A 1 37.27 -27.26 4.98
C MET A 1 36.94 -25.96 4.27
N ASN A 2 36.46 -26.00 3.03
CA ASN A 2 36.07 -24.78 2.33
C ASN A 2 34.70 -24.36 2.85
N GLU A 3 34.63 -23.20 3.50
CA GLU A 3 33.37 -22.64 3.99
C GLU A 3 32.69 -21.93 2.84
N VAL A 4 31.55 -22.46 2.42
CA VAL A 4 30.70 -21.89 1.40
C VAL A 4 29.33 -21.71 2.00
N TYR A 5 28.82 -20.49 1.99
CA TYR A 5 27.44 -20.20 2.35
C TYR A 5 26.84 -19.26 1.32
N VAL A 6 25.55 -19.43 1.08
CA VAL A 6 24.76 -18.64 0.14
C VAL A 6 23.60 -18.00 0.90
N GLN A 7 23.30 -16.75 0.59
CA GLN A 7 22.19 -16.03 1.19
C GLN A 7 21.61 -15.02 0.23
N GLN A 8 20.40 -14.54 0.49
CA GLN A 8 19.78 -13.49 -0.30
C GLN A 8 20.59 -12.19 -0.25
N HIS A 9 20.52 -11.42 -1.33
CA HIS A 9 20.98 -10.04 -1.31
C HIS A 9 19.96 -9.16 -0.57
N PRO A 10 20.39 -8.28 0.36
CA PRO A 10 19.49 -7.58 1.27
C PRO A 10 18.55 -6.58 0.62
N SER A 11 18.84 -6.09 -0.58
CA SER A 11 18.03 -5.09 -1.29
C SER A 11 17.64 -5.47 -2.72
N ASN A 12 17.89 -6.71 -3.16
CA ASN A 12 17.63 -7.10 -4.55
C ASN A 12 17.40 -8.61 -4.67
N CYS A 13 16.15 -9.02 -4.85
CA CYS A 13 15.78 -10.44 -4.93
C CYS A 13 16.32 -11.16 -6.17
N SER A 14 16.64 -10.44 -7.25
CA SER A 14 17.34 -11.01 -8.41
C SER A 14 18.83 -11.27 -8.16
N LYS A 15 19.34 -11.04 -6.95
CA LYS A 15 20.74 -11.26 -6.56
C LYS A 15 20.86 -12.13 -5.33
N TYR A 16 21.97 -12.84 -5.25
CA TYR A 16 22.37 -13.59 -4.06
C TYR A 16 23.85 -13.40 -3.76
N ILE A 17 24.19 -13.59 -2.50
CA ILE A 17 25.54 -13.47 -1.97
C ILE A 17 26.10 -14.88 -1.83
N LEU A 18 27.16 -15.16 -2.57
CA LEU A 18 27.99 -16.35 -2.41
C LEU A 18 29.23 -15.96 -1.61
N CYS A 19 29.36 -16.45 -0.39
CA CYS A 19 30.59 -16.31 0.35
C CYS A 19 31.44 -17.58 0.18
N PHE A 20 32.69 -17.42 -0.23
CA PHE A 20 33.64 -18.50 -0.40
C PHE A 20 34.92 -18.17 0.35
N ASN A 21 35.23 -18.94 1.41
CA ASN A 21 36.42 -18.73 2.24
C ASN A 21 36.55 -17.29 2.76
N GLY A 22 35.43 -16.69 3.20
CA GLY A 22 35.37 -15.32 3.73
C GLY A 22 35.36 -14.22 2.65
N VAL A 23 35.38 -14.58 1.37
CA VAL A 23 35.30 -13.63 0.26
C VAL A 23 33.87 -13.60 -0.27
N VAL A 24 33.27 -12.40 -0.26
CA VAL A 24 31.91 -12.16 -0.76
C VAL A 24 31.92 -12.01 -2.29
N HIS A 25 31.04 -12.76 -2.94
CA HIS A 25 30.73 -12.65 -4.36
C HIS A 25 29.24 -12.41 -4.55
N ILE A 26 28.87 -11.27 -5.14
CA ILE A 26 27.48 -11.01 -5.54
C ILE A 26 27.23 -11.70 -6.88
N ARG A 27 26.15 -12.46 -6.97
CA ARG A 27 25.71 -13.17 -8.16
C ARG A 27 24.29 -12.75 -8.52
N ASN A 28 23.98 -12.79 -9.81
CA ASN A 28 22.64 -12.54 -10.32
C ASN A 28 21.95 -13.88 -10.57
N CYS A 29 20.67 -13.94 -10.29
CA CYS A 29 19.78 -14.91 -10.87
C CYS A 29 19.61 -14.66 -12.38
N ALA A 30 19.11 -15.65 -13.12
CA ALA A 30 18.71 -15.42 -14.50
C ALA A 30 17.58 -14.36 -14.56
N PRO A 31 17.41 -13.63 -15.67
CA PRO A 31 16.35 -12.63 -15.80
C PRO A 31 14.98 -13.21 -15.45
N GLY A 32 14.23 -12.52 -14.58
CA GLY A 32 12.90 -12.94 -14.11
C GLY A 32 12.89 -13.99 -12.98
N LEU A 33 14.06 -14.38 -12.45
CA LEU A 33 14.17 -15.27 -11.29
C LEU A 33 14.65 -14.53 -10.04
N GLU A 34 14.27 -15.07 -8.89
CA GLU A 34 14.61 -14.55 -7.56
C GLU A 34 15.28 -15.61 -6.70
N TRP A 35 16.09 -15.18 -5.73
CA TRP A 35 16.74 -16.08 -4.79
C TRP A 35 15.75 -16.67 -3.80
N ASP A 36 15.57 -17.98 -3.83
CA ASP A 36 14.81 -18.76 -2.86
C ASP A 36 15.74 -19.20 -1.72
N SER A 37 15.67 -18.50 -0.58
CA SER A 37 16.49 -18.82 0.59
C SER A 37 16.15 -20.18 1.20
N SER A 38 14.95 -20.72 0.98
CA SER A 38 14.54 -22.03 1.51
C SER A 38 15.12 -23.19 0.71
N ARG A 39 15.32 -22.99 -0.60
CA ARG A 39 15.87 -23.99 -1.53
C ARG A 39 17.33 -23.71 -1.92
N GLU A 40 17.90 -22.60 -1.46
CA GLU A 40 19.26 -22.15 -1.78
C GLU A 40 19.54 -22.09 -3.30
N GLN A 41 18.55 -21.65 -4.08
CA GLN A 41 18.64 -21.56 -5.54
C GLN A 41 17.76 -20.43 -6.09
N CYS A 42 18.02 -19.99 -7.32
CA CYS A 42 17.11 -19.07 -7.99
C CYS A 42 15.86 -19.81 -8.46
N ASN A 43 14.68 -19.25 -8.18
CA ASN A 43 13.39 -19.78 -8.58
C ASN A 43 12.47 -18.66 -9.09
N VAL A 44 11.29 -19.00 -9.58
CA VAL A 44 10.28 -18.00 -9.96
C VAL A 44 9.78 -17.24 -8.72
N PRO A 45 9.41 -15.94 -8.81
CA PRO A 45 9.03 -15.11 -7.67
C PRO A 45 7.96 -15.73 -6.76
N ALA A 46 6.92 -16.34 -7.35
CA ALA A 46 5.83 -16.98 -6.63
C ALA A 46 6.30 -18.11 -5.67
N ASP A 47 7.37 -18.80 -6.02
CA ASP A 47 7.95 -19.88 -5.22
C ASP A 47 9.07 -19.38 -4.30
N ALA A 48 9.91 -18.46 -4.80
CA ALA A 48 11.05 -17.91 -4.07
C ALA A 48 10.59 -17.08 -2.87
N GLN A 49 9.47 -16.37 -3.04
CA GLN A 49 8.85 -15.57 -2.00
C GLN A 49 9.85 -14.60 -1.34
N CYS A 50 10.80 -14.10 -2.13
CA CYS A 50 11.90 -13.30 -1.63
C CYS A 50 11.39 -11.95 -1.15
N GLN A 51 12.01 -11.44 -0.09
CA GLN A 51 11.69 -10.13 0.44
C GLN A 51 12.98 -9.34 0.68
N PRO A 52 13.15 -8.18 0.03
CA PRO A 52 14.21 -7.25 0.38
C PRO A 52 14.06 -6.81 1.84
N SER A 53 15.17 -6.70 2.54
CA SER A 53 15.24 -6.21 3.92
C SER A 53 15.69 -4.76 4.04
N VAL A 54 16.20 -4.18 2.95
CA VAL A 54 16.79 -2.85 2.91
C VAL A 54 16.46 -2.17 1.59
N CYS A 55 16.13 -0.88 1.64
CA CYS A 55 15.95 -0.08 0.44
C CYS A 55 17.28 0.21 -0.27
N PRO A 56 17.34 0.06 -1.61
CA PRO A 56 18.52 0.49 -2.36
C PRO A 56 18.70 2.02 -2.26
N LEU A 57 19.96 2.47 -2.26
CA LEU A 57 20.30 3.90 -2.22
C LEU A 57 19.93 4.63 -3.52
N ASP A 58 20.12 3.96 -4.66
CA ASP A 58 19.80 4.50 -5.97
C ASP A 58 18.36 4.14 -6.34
N ASN A 59 17.56 5.15 -6.69
CA ASN A 59 16.23 4.95 -7.23
C ASN A 59 16.31 4.52 -8.70
N ASP A 60 15.54 3.51 -9.07
CA ASP A 60 15.26 3.17 -10.46
C ASP A 60 13.78 3.47 -10.75
N PRO A 61 13.45 4.53 -11.51
CA PRO A 61 12.07 4.86 -11.86
C PRO A 61 11.35 3.75 -12.64
N HIS A 62 12.09 2.81 -13.26
CA HIS A 62 11.51 1.69 -14.01
C HIS A 62 11.40 0.41 -13.17
N ASN A 63 11.93 0.41 -11.95
CA ASN A 63 11.94 -0.74 -11.08
C ASN A 63 11.83 -0.30 -9.62
N LEU A 64 10.59 -0.03 -9.21
CA LEU A 64 10.25 0.29 -7.83
C LEU A 64 10.51 -0.91 -6.94
N ILE A 65 11.10 -0.68 -5.77
CA ILE A 65 11.33 -1.72 -4.77
C ILE A 65 10.33 -1.53 -3.64
N PHE A 66 9.60 -2.59 -3.32
CA PHE A 66 8.62 -2.62 -2.24
C PHE A 66 9.14 -3.41 -1.03
N LEU A 67 8.85 -2.90 0.16
CA LEU A 67 8.95 -3.64 1.42
C LEU A 67 7.55 -3.89 1.96
N TYR A 68 7.34 -4.96 2.72
CA TYR A 68 6.07 -5.29 3.37
C TYR A 68 6.33 -6.08 4.66
N ASP A 69 5.31 -6.31 5.46
CA ASP A 69 5.36 -7.19 6.62
C ASP A 69 4.13 -8.09 6.57
N ASP A 70 4.33 -9.42 6.58
CA ASP A 70 3.23 -10.38 6.56
C ASP A 70 2.30 -10.27 7.79
N ASN A 71 2.71 -9.54 8.83
CA ASN A 71 1.88 -9.23 10.00
C ASN A 71 1.17 -7.86 9.91
N GLN A 72 1.45 -7.09 8.87
CA GLN A 72 0.83 -5.78 8.56
C GLN A 72 0.38 -5.79 7.09
N CYS A 73 -0.55 -6.69 6.77
CA CYS A 73 -1.06 -6.93 5.42
C CYS A 73 -1.65 -5.67 4.75
N GLU A 74 -2.12 -4.72 5.53
CA GLU A 74 -2.65 -3.44 5.09
C GLU A 74 -1.56 -2.44 4.68
N ASN A 75 -0.29 -2.69 5.01
CA ASN A 75 0.81 -1.76 4.80
C ASN A 75 1.89 -2.30 3.86
N PHE A 76 2.48 -1.38 3.09
CA PHE A 76 3.64 -1.62 2.26
C PHE A 76 4.51 -0.36 2.23
N ALA A 77 5.77 -0.48 1.87
CA ALA A 77 6.68 0.65 1.74
C ALA A 77 7.25 0.71 0.34
N ILE A 78 7.30 1.91 -0.23
CA ILE A 78 8.02 2.19 -1.47
C ILE A 78 9.41 2.70 -1.11
N CYS A 79 10.45 2.10 -1.66
CA CYS A 79 11.81 2.57 -1.43
C CYS A 79 12.12 3.83 -2.22
N VAL A 80 12.49 4.90 -1.51
CA VAL A 80 12.91 6.17 -2.11
C VAL A 80 14.20 6.65 -1.44
N ASN A 81 15.28 6.78 -2.21
CA ASN A 81 16.60 7.23 -1.80
C ASN A 81 17.15 6.47 -0.58
N GLY A 82 17.02 5.14 -0.57
CA GLY A 82 17.47 4.30 0.54
C GLY A 82 16.55 4.25 1.76
N LEU A 83 15.40 4.94 1.73
CA LEU A 83 14.46 5.00 2.86
C LEU A 83 13.10 4.40 2.48
N PRO A 84 12.53 3.54 3.35
CA PRO A 84 11.19 3.01 3.14
C PRO A 84 10.14 4.10 3.40
N GLN A 85 9.37 4.42 2.38
CA GLN A 85 8.21 5.31 2.47
C GLN A 85 6.96 4.45 2.69
N TRP A 86 6.61 4.24 3.97
CA TRP A 86 5.46 3.42 4.36
C TRP A 86 4.13 4.04 3.90
N ARG A 87 3.24 3.18 3.42
CA ARG A 87 1.92 3.47 2.88
C ARG A 87 0.96 2.40 3.38
N SER A 88 -0.32 2.74 3.35
CA SER A 88 -1.40 1.81 3.61
C SER A 88 -2.20 1.62 2.33
N CYS A 89 -2.59 0.37 2.06
CA CYS A 89 -3.66 0.08 1.13
C CYS A 89 -4.93 0.81 1.57
N ILE A 90 -5.85 1.00 0.62
CA ILE A 90 -7.19 1.53 0.93
C ILE A 90 -7.83 0.60 1.98
N PRO A 91 -8.58 1.13 2.97
CA PRO A 91 -9.22 0.31 4.00
C PRO A 91 -9.98 -0.89 3.41
N GLY A 92 -9.71 -2.08 3.94
CA GLY A 92 -10.27 -3.35 3.48
C GLY A 92 -9.50 -4.04 2.33
N PHE A 93 -8.41 -3.44 1.83
CA PHE A 93 -7.50 -4.05 0.85
C PHE A 93 -6.14 -4.33 1.48
N HIS A 94 -5.48 -5.40 1.04
CA HIS A 94 -4.18 -5.85 1.54
C HIS A 94 -3.16 -5.94 0.40
N TRP A 95 -1.89 -5.75 0.74
CA TRP A 95 -0.77 -5.80 -0.20
C TRP A 95 -0.55 -7.22 -0.71
N ASP A 96 -0.75 -7.42 -2.01
CA ASP A 96 -0.36 -8.63 -2.72
C ASP A 96 1.12 -8.52 -3.09
N ARG A 97 1.98 -9.16 -2.29
CA ARG A 97 3.43 -9.15 -2.51
C ARG A 97 3.89 -9.85 -3.80
N VAL A 98 3.07 -10.73 -4.37
CA VAL A 98 3.43 -11.50 -5.57
C VAL A 98 3.20 -10.65 -6.81
N ASN A 99 2.10 -9.91 -6.81
CA ASN A 99 1.68 -9.08 -7.93
C ASN A 99 1.98 -7.58 -7.70
N GLU A 100 2.50 -7.21 -6.53
CA GLU A 100 2.92 -5.87 -6.12
C GLU A 100 1.83 -4.79 -6.23
N TRP A 101 0.63 -5.10 -5.72
CA TRP A 101 -0.53 -4.20 -5.71
C TRP A 101 -1.47 -4.48 -4.54
N CYS A 102 -2.28 -3.49 -4.15
CA CYS A 102 -3.34 -3.71 -3.17
C CYS A 102 -4.51 -4.49 -3.79
N THR A 103 -4.92 -5.59 -3.17
CA THR A 103 -6.04 -6.44 -3.60
C THR A 103 -6.88 -6.90 -2.41
N THR A 104 -7.90 -7.72 -2.66
CA THR A 104 -8.73 -8.29 -1.59
C THR A 104 -7.92 -9.20 -0.66
N PRO A 105 -8.22 -9.29 0.65
CA PRO A 105 -7.48 -10.11 1.61
C PRO A 105 -7.26 -11.57 1.17
N GLN A 106 -8.26 -12.17 0.52
CA GLN A 106 -8.20 -13.56 0.03
C GLN A 106 -7.15 -13.73 -1.07
N LYS A 107 -7.14 -12.81 -2.04
CA LYS A 107 -6.18 -12.82 -3.15
C LYS A 107 -4.75 -12.50 -2.68
N ALA A 108 -4.62 -11.62 -1.67
CA ALA A 108 -3.32 -11.31 -1.06
C ALA A 108 -2.75 -12.47 -0.21
N GLY A 109 -3.56 -13.48 0.13
CA GLY A 109 -3.15 -14.57 1.03
C GLY A 109 -3.19 -14.19 2.52
N CYS A 110 -3.90 -13.10 2.86
CA CYS A 110 -3.99 -12.54 4.20
C CYS A 110 -5.22 -13.02 4.99
N GLU A 111 -5.85 -14.13 4.62
CA GLU A 111 -7.08 -14.63 5.29
C GLU A 111 -6.92 -14.96 6.77
N LYS A 112 -5.70 -15.22 7.23
CA LYS A 112 -5.39 -15.51 8.65
C LYS A 112 -5.16 -14.25 9.48
N TRP A 113 -5.08 -13.10 8.83
CA TRP A 113 -4.85 -11.84 9.49
C TRP A 113 -6.19 -11.20 9.83
N GLU A 114 -6.41 -10.95 11.11
CA GLU A 114 -7.56 -10.19 11.61
C GLU A 114 -7.06 -8.79 11.95
N GLU A 115 -7.61 -7.78 11.28
CA GLU A 115 -7.38 -6.37 11.61
C GLU A 115 -7.66 -6.17 13.10
N PRO A 116 -6.68 -5.69 13.90
CA PRO A 116 -6.98 -5.35 15.29
C PRO A 116 -8.06 -4.25 15.29
N PRO A 117 -9.07 -4.35 16.18
CA PRO A 117 -10.07 -3.30 16.30
C PRO A 117 -9.36 -1.98 16.63
N ILE A 118 -9.57 -0.98 15.76
CA ILE A 118 -8.94 0.32 15.90
C ILE A 118 -9.79 1.13 16.88
N ASP A 119 -9.54 0.95 18.17
CA ASP A 119 -10.27 1.64 19.24
C ASP A 119 -9.51 2.87 19.77
N GLU A 120 -8.27 3.07 19.32
CA GLU A 120 -7.36 4.14 19.75
C GLU A 120 -6.45 4.59 18.59
N ILE A 121 -6.14 5.89 18.53
CA ILE A 121 -5.09 6.46 17.67
C ILE A 121 -4.06 7.22 18.51
N GLU A 122 -2.83 7.32 17.99
CA GLU A 122 -1.82 8.20 18.57
C GLU A 122 -2.16 9.68 18.30
N CYS A 123 -2.20 10.48 19.36
CA CYS A 123 -2.38 11.92 19.27
C CYS A 123 -1.04 12.62 19.57
N HIS A 124 -0.56 13.43 18.63
CA HIS A 124 0.61 14.29 18.79
C HIS A 124 0.19 15.76 18.93
N GLU A 125 1.13 16.66 19.24
CA GLU A 125 0.82 18.10 19.41
C GLU A 125 0.25 18.73 18.12
N ASP A 126 0.65 18.24 16.95
CA ASP A 126 0.17 18.71 15.65
C ASP A 126 -1.04 17.94 15.12
N SER A 127 -1.54 16.94 15.86
CA SER A 127 -2.71 16.16 15.44
C SER A 127 -3.96 17.04 15.41
N PRO A 128 -4.83 16.90 14.40
CA PRO A 128 -6.15 17.51 14.40
C PRO A 128 -6.95 17.11 15.63
N LEU A 129 -7.81 18.02 16.11
CA LEU A 129 -8.68 17.75 17.27
C LEU A 129 -9.60 16.55 17.02
N ARG A 130 -10.10 16.38 15.80
CA ARG A 130 -10.96 15.28 15.40
C ARG A 130 -10.40 14.58 14.17
N ASN A 131 -10.19 13.28 14.29
CA ASN A 131 -9.60 12.43 13.26
C ASN A 131 -10.62 11.38 12.81
N PRO A 132 -10.74 11.08 11.51
CA PRO A 132 -11.69 10.09 11.02
C PRO A 132 -11.35 8.70 11.58
N HIS A 133 -12.37 7.88 11.80
CA HIS A 133 -12.14 6.46 12.02
C HIS A 133 -11.71 5.82 10.68
N PRO A 134 -10.69 4.95 10.67
CA PRO A 134 -10.12 4.42 9.44
C PRO A 134 -11.07 3.51 8.64
N THR A 135 -12.03 2.86 9.31
CA THR A 135 -12.93 1.87 8.67
C THR A 135 -14.43 2.18 8.82
N GLU A 136 -14.81 3.16 9.65
CA GLU A 136 -16.21 3.39 10.02
C GLU A 136 -16.56 4.87 9.83
N CYS A 137 -17.19 5.22 8.70
CA CYS A 137 -17.45 6.61 8.33
C CYS A 137 -18.36 7.36 9.33
N GLY A 138 -19.15 6.63 10.12
CA GLY A 138 -20.00 7.19 11.19
C GLY A 138 -19.24 7.46 12.49
N MET A 139 -17.93 7.20 12.54
CA MET A 139 -17.12 7.31 13.76
C MET A 139 -15.92 8.24 13.55
N TYR A 140 -15.42 8.81 14.64
CA TYR A 140 -14.21 9.64 14.65
C TYR A 140 -13.54 9.61 16.03
N PHE A 141 -12.24 9.88 16.08
CA PHE A 141 -11.47 10.04 17.30
C PHE A 141 -11.38 11.50 17.70
N LEU A 142 -11.61 11.81 18.97
CA LEU A 142 -11.32 13.10 19.58
C LEU A 142 -9.98 13.03 20.32
N CYS A 143 -9.01 13.85 19.93
CA CYS A 143 -7.74 13.97 20.65
C CYS A 143 -7.84 15.02 21.76
N VAL A 144 -7.57 14.65 23.02
CA VAL A 144 -7.51 15.57 24.16
C VAL A 144 -6.32 15.17 25.03
N ASP A 145 -5.40 16.10 25.28
CA ASP A 145 -4.23 15.90 26.15
C ASP A 145 -3.40 14.65 25.79
N GLY A 146 -3.24 14.40 24.48
CA GLY A 146 -2.49 13.25 23.96
C GLY A 146 -3.23 11.91 24.00
N GLN A 147 -4.47 11.88 24.48
CA GLN A 147 -5.33 10.69 24.48
C GLN A 147 -6.40 10.79 23.40
N SER A 148 -6.69 9.67 22.73
CA SER A 148 -7.79 9.60 21.78
C SER A 148 -9.04 8.99 22.42
N PHE A 149 -10.20 9.48 21.96
CA PHE A 149 -11.49 8.98 22.42
C PHE A 149 -12.40 8.73 21.22
N LEU A 150 -12.85 7.49 21.05
CA LEU A 150 -13.80 7.11 20.00
C LEU A 150 -15.15 7.81 20.21
N ARG A 151 -15.72 8.34 19.13
CA ARG A 151 -17.01 9.03 19.08
C ARG A 151 -17.81 8.55 17.88
N HIS A 152 -19.12 8.59 18.03
CA HIS A 152 -20.07 8.28 16.96
C HIS A 152 -20.81 9.55 16.53
N CYS A 153 -20.98 9.71 15.24
CA CYS A 153 -21.98 10.59 14.68
C CYS A 153 -23.39 10.05 14.98
N ALA A 154 -24.39 10.93 14.92
CA ALA A 154 -25.78 10.48 15.00
C ALA A 154 -26.15 9.62 13.79
N ASP A 155 -27.14 8.75 13.94
CA ASP A 155 -27.57 7.79 12.92
C ASP A 155 -27.75 8.45 11.54
N GLY A 156 -27.08 7.88 10.53
CA GLY A 156 -27.13 8.35 9.14
C GLY A 156 -26.25 9.56 8.82
N LEU A 157 -25.43 10.03 9.76
CA LEU A 157 -24.39 11.04 9.51
C LEU A 157 -23.01 10.39 9.42
N ILE A 158 -22.14 11.00 8.62
CA ILE A 158 -20.72 10.63 8.49
C ILE A 158 -19.84 11.75 9.02
N PHE A 159 -18.66 11.41 9.54
CA PHE A 159 -17.69 12.42 9.95
C PHE A 159 -16.93 12.95 8.73
N ASP A 160 -17.09 14.25 8.46
CA ASP A 160 -16.35 14.97 7.45
C ASP A 160 -15.12 15.63 8.09
N TYR A 161 -13.94 15.11 7.72
CA TYR A 161 -12.66 15.59 8.22
C TYR A 161 -12.36 17.04 7.82
N ILE A 162 -12.80 17.49 6.65
CA ILE A 162 -12.53 18.84 6.15
C ILE A 162 -13.31 19.87 6.97
N THR A 163 -14.59 19.59 7.23
CA THR A 163 -15.42 20.47 8.07
C THR A 163 -15.27 20.19 9.56
N GLN A 164 -14.51 19.14 9.93
CA GLN A 164 -14.32 18.67 11.31
C GLN A 164 -15.66 18.40 12.03
N SER A 165 -16.66 17.90 11.30
CA SER A 165 -18.03 17.78 11.79
C SER A 165 -18.80 16.60 11.21
N CYS A 166 -19.85 16.15 11.90
CA CYS A 166 -20.75 15.12 11.36
C CYS A 166 -21.72 15.76 10.37
N THR A 167 -21.69 15.32 9.12
CA THR A 167 -22.51 15.82 8.02
C THR A 167 -23.32 14.70 7.39
N LYS A 168 -24.32 15.06 6.57
CA LYS A 168 -25.01 14.06 5.76
C LYS A 168 -24.07 13.60 4.64
N PRO A 169 -24.06 12.32 4.27
CA PRO A 169 -23.28 11.85 3.13
C PRO A 169 -23.63 12.64 1.87
N MET A 170 -22.61 12.97 1.07
CA MET A 170 -22.81 13.71 -0.18
C MET A 170 -23.76 12.94 -1.09
N GLN A 171 -24.69 13.64 -1.73
CA GLN A 171 -25.59 13.03 -2.70
C GLN A 171 -24.84 12.77 -4.00
N ARG A 172 -24.85 11.51 -4.41
CA ARG A 172 -24.26 11.03 -5.66
C ARG A 172 -25.14 11.39 -6.85
N ASN A 173 -24.55 11.91 -7.93
CA ASN A 173 -25.26 12.25 -9.18
C ASN A 173 -25.23 11.13 -10.25
N GLY A 174 -24.40 10.09 -10.05
CA GLY A 174 -24.33 8.91 -10.93
C GLY A 174 -23.56 9.09 -12.23
N GLU A 175 -22.93 10.24 -12.45
CA GLU A 175 -22.32 10.60 -13.73
C GLU A 175 -21.18 9.66 -14.16
N LEU A 176 -20.45 9.09 -13.19
CA LEU A 176 -19.29 8.24 -13.43
C LEU A 176 -19.61 6.73 -13.41
N ASP A 177 -20.87 6.30 -13.28
CA ASP A 177 -21.22 4.86 -13.20
C ASP A 177 -20.72 4.06 -14.40
N HIS A 178 -20.70 4.67 -15.58
CA HIS A 178 -20.22 4.04 -16.80
C HIS A 178 -18.75 3.56 -16.72
N VAL A 179 -17.95 4.12 -15.80
CA VAL A 179 -16.57 3.69 -15.55
C VAL A 179 -16.51 2.30 -14.90
N CYS A 180 -17.59 1.85 -14.25
CA CYS A 180 -17.69 0.60 -13.52
C CYS A 180 -18.51 -0.50 -14.25
N GLU A 181 -18.79 -0.33 -15.55
CA GLU A 181 -19.67 -1.25 -16.28
C GLU A 181 -18.98 -2.56 -16.75
N ASN A 182 -17.64 -2.67 -16.66
CA ASN A 182 -16.87 -3.82 -17.14
C ASN A 182 -15.95 -4.36 -16.03
N ASP A 183 -16.48 -5.16 -15.11
CA ASP A 183 -15.80 -5.57 -13.88
C ASP A 183 -15.49 -7.07 -13.88
N ASP A 184 -14.26 -7.47 -14.19
CA ASP A 184 -13.78 -8.83 -13.91
C ASP A 184 -12.45 -8.89 -13.12
N GLU A 185 -11.63 -7.83 -13.08
CA GLU A 185 -10.27 -7.93 -12.52
C GLU A 185 -9.97 -7.06 -11.29
N SER A 186 -10.51 -5.84 -11.21
CA SER A 186 -10.20 -4.91 -10.10
C SER A 186 -11.40 -4.01 -9.75
N PRO A 187 -11.62 -3.65 -8.48
CA PRO A 187 -12.63 -2.68 -8.07
C PRO A 187 -12.13 -1.23 -8.12
N ILE A 188 -10.91 -0.94 -8.60
CA ILE A 188 -10.37 0.43 -8.64
C ILE A 188 -10.11 0.87 -10.09
N ARG A 189 -10.41 2.13 -10.42
CA ARG A 189 -10.26 2.74 -11.75
C ARG A 189 -9.59 4.10 -11.63
N GLU A 190 -8.91 4.50 -12.69
CA GLU A 190 -8.43 5.88 -12.83
C GLU A 190 -9.62 6.82 -13.00
N HIS A 191 -9.54 8.01 -12.43
CA HIS A 191 -10.53 9.04 -12.69
C HIS A 191 -10.30 9.62 -14.11
N PRO A 192 -11.35 9.77 -14.94
CA PRO A 192 -11.20 10.14 -16.35
C PRO A 192 -10.59 11.53 -16.57
N ASP A 193 -10.85 12.47 -15.64
CA ASP A 193 -10.44 13.87 -15.82
C ASP A 193 -9.21 14.30 -15.01
N THR A 194 -8.69 13.46 -14.09
CA THR A 194 -7.59 13.88 -13.21
C THR A 194 -6.89 12.69 -12.56
N CYS A 195 -5.57 12.74 -12.41
CA CYS A 195 -4.82 11.78 -11.62
C CYS A 195 -4.84 12.06 -10.11
N LEU A 196 -5.45 13.17 -9.67
CA LEU A 196 -5.57 13.50 -8.24
C LEU A 196 -6.74 12.77 -7.57
N LYS A 197 -7.47 11.96 -8.33
CA LYS A 197 -8.58 11.13 -7.87
C LYS A 197 -8.47 9.75 -8.47
N PHE A 198 -9.07 8.79 -7.79
CA PHE A 198 -9.34 7.46 -8.30
C PHE A 198 -10.80 7.11 -8.04
N ILE A 199 -11.29 6.07 -8.69
CA ILE A 199 -12.67 5.60 -8.57
C ILE A 199 -12.65 4.21 -7.96
N VAL A 200 -13.41 4.02 -6.88
CA VAL A 200 -13.74 2.70 -6.36
C VAL A 200 -15.09 2.29 -6.95
N CYS A 201 -15.13 1.13 -7.59
CA CYS A 201 -16.32 0.51 -8.14
C CYS A 201 -16.90 -0.47 -7.13
N ASP A 202 -18.16 -0.26 -6.78
CA ASP A 202 -18.95 -1.20 -6.00
C ASP A 202 -20.23 -1.55 -6.76
N SER A 203 -20.31 -2.78 -7.27
CA SER A 203 -21.50 -3.31 -7.94
C SER A 203 -22.00 -2.41 -9.10
N GLY A 204 -21.07 -1.90 -9.92
CA GLY A 204 -21.36 -0.95 -11.01
C GLY A 204 -21.51 0.51 -10.56
N THR A 205 -21.39 0.79 -9.26
CA THR A 205 -21.46 2.15 -8.70
C THR A 205 -20.08 2.77 -8.59
N ALA A 206 -19.86 3.93 -9.22
CA ALA A 206 -18.59 4.65 -9.14
C ALA A 206 -18.51 5.59 -7.94
N TRP A 207 -17.46 5.46 -7.14
CA TRP A 207 -17.12 6.30 -5.98
C TRP A 207 -15.79 7.02 -6.20
N PRO A 208 -15.80 8.29 -6.64
CA PRO A 208 -14.57 9.07 -6.82
C PRO A 208 -13.99 9.51 -5.47
N LEU A 209 -12.72 9.17 -5.20
CA LEU A 209 -11.99 9.48 -3.98
C LEU A 209 -10.71 10.29 -4.31
N PRO A 210 -10.36 11.30 -3.51
CA PRO A 210 -9.14 12.09 -3.72
C PRO A 210 -7.89 11.35 -3.25
N CYS A 211 -6.77 11.58 -3.93
CA CYS A 211 -5.45 11.37 -3.36
C CYS A 211 -5.10 12.48 -2.37
N ALA A 212 -4.14 12.22 -1.49
CA ALA A 212 -3.55 13.26 -0.63
C ALA A 212 -2.88 14.36 -1.48
N ASP A 213 -2.73 15.55 -0.93
CA ASP A 213 -2.07 16.67 -1.62
C ASP A 213 -0.65 16.27 -2.09
N GLY A 214 -0.31 16.62 -3.33
CA GLY A 214 0.97 16.27 -3.96
C GLY A 214 1.11 14.79 -4.37
N HIS A 215 0.04 14.01 -4.32
CA HIS A 215 0.02 12.62 -4.79
C HIS A 215 -0.81 12.47 -6.05
N VAL A 216 -0.39 11.53 -6.90
CA VAL A 216 -1.07 11.13 -8.13
C VAL A 216 -1.39 9.64 -8.04
N PHE A 217 -2.56 9.25 -8.56
CA PHE A 217 -2.96 7.85 -8.64
C PHE A 217 -2.22 7.16 -9.79
N VAL A 218 -1.58 6.03 -9.49
CA VAL A 218 -0.89 5.19 -10.48
C VAL A 218 -1.62 3.86 -10.57
N ARG A 219 -2.18 3.56 -11.76
CA ARG A 219 -3.03 2.39 -11.98
C ARG A 219 -2.30 1.09 -11.70
N GLU A 220 -1.05 0.98 -12.15
CA GLU A 220 -0.23 -0.22 -12.01
C GLU A 220 -0.02 -0.60 -10.54
N LEU A 221 -0.05 0.38 -9.64
CA LEU A 221 0.12 0.19 -8.20
C LEU A 221 -1.22 0.15 -7.43
N TYR A 222 -2.31 0.54 -8.08
CA TYR A 222 -3.61 0.81 -7.46
C TYR A 222 -3.51 1.69 -6.20
N ALA A 223 -2.61 2.67 -6.22
CA ALA A 223 -2.30 3.51 -5.08
C ALA A 223 -2.01 4.96 -5.49
N CYS A 224 -2.23 5.88 -4.54
CA CYS A 224 -1.76 7.26 -4.65
C CYS A 224 -0.31 7.34 -4.18
N VAL A 225 0.58 7.82 -5.05
CA VAL A 225 2.02 7.97 -4.75
C VAL A 225 2.47 9.42 -4.95
N PRO A 226 3.53 9.88 -4.26
CA PRO A 226 4.08 11.21 -4.51
C PRO A 226 4.42 11.39 -5.99
N GLY A 227 3.97 12.49 -6.60
CA GLY A 227 4.19 12.72 -8.01
C GLY A 227 3.88 14.13 -8.45
N ASN A 228 4.17 14.40 -9.72
CA ASN A 228 3.90 15.68 -10.34
C ASN A 228 2.41 15.75 -10.74
N VAL A 229 1.67 16.63 -10.08
CA VAL A 229 0.22 16.83 -10.29
C VAL A 229 -0.14 17.40 -11.66
N GLU A 230 0.83 17.95 -12.39
CA GLU A 230 0.65 18.48 -13.75
C GLU A 230 0.91 17.42 -14.82
N THR A 231 1.94 16.59 -14.64
CA THR A 231 2.29 15.53 -15.62
C THR A 231 1.65 14.18 -15.30
N CYS A 232 1.10 14.01 -14.10
CA CYS A 232 0.59 12.75 -13.57
C CYS A 232 1.65 11.64 -13.49
N GLU A 233 2.92 12.02 -13.32
CA GLU A 233 4.03 11.08 -13.21
C GLU A 233 4.50 10.94 -11.74
N PRO A 234 4.78 9.72 -11.27
CA PRO A 234 5.38 9.49 -9.95
C PRO A 234 6.82 10.01 -9.87
N PHE A 235 7.30 10.33 -8.65
CA PHE A 235 8.69 10.76 -8.38
C PHE A 235 9.65 9.60 -8.12
#